data_AF-A0A3D2S0X1-F1
#
_entry.id   AF-A0A3D2S0X1-F1
#
_cell.length_a   1.000
_cell.length_b   1.000
_cell.length_c   1.000
_cell.angle_alpha   90.00
_cell.angle_beta   90.00
_cell.angle_gamma   90.00
#
_symmetry.space_group_name_H-M   'P 1'
#
loop_
_entity.id
_entity.type
_entity.pdbx_description
1 polymer ?
#
loop_
_entity_poly.entity_id
_entity_poly.type
_entity_poly.pdbx_seq_one_letter_code
_entity_poly.pdbx_strand_id
1 'polypeptide(L)'
;MSPALQILYEQLGSSWANLPRQAKILLPIVGVLVLAAFVGLIMFSGTEENKLLLSTLSKRDRLLIQRELTNAGVSFDEARLTTEGSLYVPESLADRARMILTVEKLPQSGSGFDVFDQSGMGDTFLDYNRKAEEQAEISIRNSIESLDPVKYAAVDITPMVDSPFAVEKEPAKASLTVELKHGRRLDYKQIDGIANMVAASVRGLTVDNVKIIDSFGR
;
A
#
# COMPACT_ATOMS: atom_id res chain seq x y z
N MET A 1 -15.62 -43.91 -34.78
CA MET A 1 -16.16 -43.99 -33.40
C MET A 1 -15.74 -45.34 -32.84
N SER A 2 -15.24 -45.39 -31.61
CA SER A 2 -14.78 -46.65 -31.03
C SER A 2 -15.95 -47.64 -30.93
N PRO A 3 -15.73 -48.95 -31.14
CA PRO A 3 -16.79 -49.97 -31.06
C PRO A 3 -17.44 -50.01 -29.66
N ALA A 4 -16.69 -49.63 -28.62
CA ALA A 4 -17.21 -49.49 -27.26
C ALA A 4 -18.32 -48.41 -27.15
N LEU A 5 -18.22 -47.30 -27.86
CA LEU A 5 -19.22 -46.23 -27.82
C LEU A 5 -20.53 -46.62 -28.52
N GLN A 6 -20.46 -47.47 -29.54
CA GLN A 6 -21.64 -47.95 -30.26
C GLN A 6 -22.46 -48.92 -29.38
N ILE A 7 -21.79 -49.85 -28.71
CA ILE A 7 -22.43 -50.79 -27.77
C ILE A 7 -23.10 -50.03 -26.63
N LEU A 8 -22.45 -48.98 -26.12
CA LEU A 8 -22.99 -48.14 -25.05
C LEU A 8 -24.24 -47.37 -25.50
N TYR A 9 -24.23 -46.82 -26.72
CA TYR A 9 -25.38 -46.11 -27.29
C TYR A 9 -26.56 -47.04 -27.54
N GLU A 10 -26.32 -48.23 -28.08
CA GLU A 10 -27.36 -49.23 -28.34
C GLU A 10 -27.96 -49.77 -27.03
N GLN A 11 -27.13 -50.06 -26.02
CA GLN A 11 -27.59 -50.51 -24.70
C GLN A 11 -28.40 -49.44 -23.96
N LEU A 12 -28.03 -48.17 -24.07
CA LEU A 12 -28.79 -47.06 -23.51
C LEU A 12 -30.13 -46.87 -24.23
N GLY A 13 -30.14 -46.95 -25.56
CA GLY A 13 -31.36 -46.84 -26.37
C GLY A 13 -32.37 -47.96 -26.10
N SER A 14 -31.91 -49.20 -26.00
CA SER A 14 -32.78 -50.36 -25.71
C SER A 14 -33.31 -50.34 -24.28
N SER A 15 -32.48 -49.92 -23.32
CA SER A 15 -32.89 -49.76 -21.92
C SER A 15 -33.93 -48.65 -21.76
N TRP A 16 -33.80 -47.57 -22.54
CA TRP A 16 -34.78 -46.48 -22.58
C TRP A 16 -36.11 -46.90 -23.21
N ALA A 17 -36.07 -47.69 -24.29
CA ALA A 17 -37.26 -48.18 -24.98
C ALA A 17 -38.12 -49.08 -24.07
N ASN A 18 -37.48 -49.91 -23.25
CA ASN A 18 -38.13 -50.89 -22.37
C ASN A 18 -38.63 -50.33 -21.02
N LEU A 19 -38.46 -49.03 -20.74
CA LEU A 19 -38.95 -48.43 -19.50
C LEU A 19 -40.49 -48.27 -19.50
N PRO A 20 -41.16 -48.52 -18.35
CA PRO A 20 -42.58 -48.28 -18.20
C PRO A 20 -42.90 -46.78 -18.39
N ARG A 21 -44.10 -46.45 -18.91
CA ARG A 21 -44.50 -45.05 -19.21
C ARG A 21 -44.33 -44.10 -18.02
N GLN A 22 -44.56 -44.58 -16.80
CA GLN A 22 -44.36 -43.82 -15.56
C GLN A 22 -42.88 -43.49 -15.32
N ALA A 23 -41.96 -44.44 -15.54
CA ALA A 23 -40.53 -44.22 -15.38
C ALA A 23 -39.96 -43.27 -16.45
N LYS A 24 -40.47 -43.30 -17.69
CA LYS A 24 -40.08 -42.36 -18.76
C LYS A 24 -40.36 -40.89 -18.43
N ILE A 25 -41.37 -40.63 -17.60
CA ILE A 25 -41.73 -39.28 -17.14
C ILE A 25 -41.02 -38.93 -15.83
N LEU A 26 -40.90 -39.89 -14.90
CA LEU A 26 -40.33 -39.64 -13.57
C LEU A 26 -38.80 -39.45 -13.61
N LEU A 27 -38.09 -40.19 -14.46
CA LEU A 27 -36.63 -40.16 -14.55
C LEU A 27 -36.05 -38.76 -14.90
N PRO A 28 -36.54 -38.05 -15.94
CA PRO A 28 -36.04 -36.71 -16.23
C PRO A 28 -36.38 -35.70 -15.12
N ILE A 29 -37.53 -35.83 -14.45
CA ILE A 29 -37.92 -34.95 -13.35
C ILE A 29 -36.94 -35.12 -12.18
N VAL A 30 -36.65 -36.36 -11.78
CA VAL A 30 -35.67 -36.66 -10.73
C VAL A 30 -34.28 -36.18 -11.15
N GLY A 31 -33.91 -36.37 -12.42
CA GLY A 31 -32.64 -35.88 -12.96
C GLY A 31 -32.49 -34.36 -12.83
N VAL A 32 -33.52 -33.59 -13.20
CA VAL A 32 -33.53 -32.12 -13.05
C VAL A 32 -33.47 -31.71 -11.58
N LEU A 33 -34.18 -32.42 -10.70
CA LEU A 33 -34.22 -32.11 -9.26
C LEU A 33 -32.88 -32.37 -8.58
N VAL A 34 -32.21 -33.47 -8.92
CA VAL A 34 -30.85 -33.78 -8.45
C VAL A 34 -29.86 -32.75 -8.98
N LEU A 35 -29.97 -32.35 -10.24
CA LEU A 35 -29.07 -31.37 -10.84
C LEU A 35 -29.29 -29.97 -10.23
N ALA A 36 -30.54 -29.58 -9.97
CA ALA A 36 -30.88 -28.36 -9.26
C ALA A 36 -30.38 -28.36 -7.81
N ALA A 37 -30.49 -29.49 -7.10
CA ALA A 37 -29.94 -29.64 -5.76
C ALA A 37 -28.41 -29.55 -5.75
N PHE A 38 -27.75 -30.12 -6.76
CA PHE A 38 -26.29 -30.06 -6.91
C PHE A 38 -25.82 -28.62 -7.19
N VAL A 39 -26.50 -27.91 -8.09
CA VAL A 39 -26.24 -26.48 -8.35
C VAL A 39 -26.53 -25.63 -7.11
N GLY A 40 -27.61 -25.92 -6.39
CA GLY A 40 -27.96 -25.25 -5.13
C GLY A 40 -26.90 -25.45 -4.05
N LEU A 41 -26.34 -26.66 -3.91
CA LEU A 41 -25.23 -26.94 -2.99
C LEU A 41 -23.97 -26.14 -3.34
N ILE A 42 -23.63 -26.04 -4.62
CA ILE A 42 -22.47 -25.25 -5.08
C ILE A 42 -22.69 -23.76 -4.78
N MET A 43 -23.90 -23.23 -4.99
CA MET A 43 -24.21 -21.83 -4.69
C MET A 43 -24.28 -21.53 -3.18
N PHE A 44 -24.69 -22.50 -2.35
CA PHE A 44 -24.84 -22.29 -0.91
C PHE A 44 -23.52 -22.43 -0.12
N SER A 45 -22.47 -23.02 -0.71
CA SER A 45 -21.15 -23.17 -0.07
C SER A 45 -20.35 -21.85 0.05
N GLY A 46 -20.92 -20.71 -0.34
CA GLY A 46 -20.23 -19.42 -0.41
C GLY A 46 -20.18 -18.59 0.87
N THR A 47 -20.61 -19.10 2.02
CA THR A 47 -20.50 -18.36 3.30
C THR A 47 -19.13 -18.56 3.93
N GLU A 48 -18.06 -18.17 3.24
CA GLU A 48 -16.78 -17.98 3.91
C GLU A 48 -16.88 -16.70 4.76
N GLU A 49 -16.59 -16.81 6.06
CA GLU A 49 -16.55 -15.65 6.94
C GLU A 49 -15.43 -14.71 6.46
N ASN A 50 -15.84 -13.57 5.91
CA ASN A 50 -14.95 -12.53 5.45
C ASN A 50 -14.38 -11.78 6.66
N LYS A 51 -13.07 -11.89 6.86
CA LYS A 51 -12.34 -11.26 7.96
C LYS A 51 -11.76 -9.93 7.51
N LEU A 52 -11.85 -8.93 8.37
CA LEU A 52 -11.19 -7.64 8.16
C LEU A 52 -9.66 -7.82 8.26
N LEU A 53 -8.95 -7.48 7.19
CA LEU A 53 -7.48 -7.50 7.15
C LEU A 53 -6.87 -6.11 7.34
N LEU A 54 -7.42 -5.11 6.67
CA LEU A 54 -6.94 -3.73 6.71
C LEU A 54 -8.14 -2.78 6.68
N SER A 55 -8.04 -1.65 7.37
CA SER A 55 -9.06 -0.60 7.40
C SER A 55 -8.45 0.76 7.03
N THR A 56 -9.29 1.70 6.60
CA THR A 56 -8.90 3.11 6.42
C THR A 56 -7.81 3.31 5.34
N LEU A 57 -7.89 2.55 4.24
CA LEU A 57 -6.93 2.60 3.14
C LEU A 57 -7.10 3.84 2.26
N SER A 58 -6.00 4.48 1.87
CA SER A 58 -6.03 5.61 0.93
C SER A 58 -6.47 5.16 -0.48
N LYS A 59 -6.99 6.09 -1.28
CA LYS A 59 -7.42 5.79 -2.67
C LYS A 59 -6.32 5.13 -3.50
N ARG A 60 -5.07 5.53 -3.29
CA ARG A 60 -3.89 4.99 -4.00
C ARG A 60 -3.61 3.55 -3.57
N ASP A 61 -3.59 3.29 -2.27
CA ASP A 61 -3.30 1.95 -1.75
C ASP A 61 -4.40 0.96 -2.10
N ARG A 62 -5.66 1.38 -2.12
CA ARG A 62 -6.78 0.52 -2.54
C ARG A 62 -6.61 -0.02 -3.96
N LEU A 63 -6.17 0.83 -4.90
CA LEU A 63 -5.91 0.41 -6.27
C LEU A 63 -4.72 -0.55 -6.38
N LEU A 64 -3.65 -0.31 -5.60
CA LEU A 64 -2.48 -1.18 -5.59
C LEU A 64 -2.80 -2.55 -4.98
N ILE A 65 -3.48 -2.56 -3.83
CA ILE A 65 -3.94 -3.77 -3.14
C ILE A 65 -4.90 -4.56 -4.02
N GLN A 66 -5.88 -3.90 -4.66
CA GLN A 66 -6.81 -4.55 -5.57
C GLN A 66 -6.08 -5.26 -6.71
N ARG A 67 -5.14 -4.56 -7.37
CA ARG A 67 -4.35 -5.13 -8.46
C ARG A 67 -3.56 -6.35 -8.00
N GLU A 68 -2.92 -6.27 -6.84
CA GLU A 68 -2.03 -7.32 -6.39
C GLU A 68 -2.78 -8.58 -5.94
N LEU A 69 -3.86 -8.41 -5.18
CA LEU A 69 -4.70 -9.53 -4.77
C LEU A 69 -5.38 -10.21 -5.97
N THR A 70 -5.79 -9.42 -6.97
CA THR A 70 -6.34 -9.95 -8.24
C THR A 70 -5.28 -10.75 -9.00
N ASN A 71 -4.07 -10.22 -9.15
CA ASN A 71 -2.95 -10.90 -9.81
C ASN A 71 -2.60 -12.23 -9.11
N ALA A 72 -2.67 -12.25 -7.78
CA ALA A 72 -2.40 -13.44 -6.98
C ALA A 72 -3.57 -14.44 -6.93
N GLY A 73 -4.72 -14.10 -7.53
CA GLY A 73 -5.92 -14.93 -7.52
C GLY A 73 -6.52 -15.11 -6.13
N VAL A 74 -6.41 -14.09 -5.27
CA VAL A 74 -7.01 -14.07 -3.94
C VAL A 74 -8.39 -13.42 -4.04
N SER A 75 -9.43 -14.10 -3.56
CA SER A 75 -10.78 -13.53 -3.46
C SER A 75 -10.85 -12.49 -2.33
N PHE A 76 -11.47 -11.34 -2.58
CA PHE A 76 -11.68 -10.28 -1.58
C PHE A 76 -12.96 -9.50 -1.87
N ASP A 77 -13.46 -8.75 -0.89
CA ASP A 77 -14.66 -7.91 -1.04
C ASP A 77 -14.32 -6.56 -1.70
N GLU A 78 -14.47 -6.49 -3.03
CA GLU A 78 -14.22 -5.27 -3.81
C GLU A 78 -15.15 -4.11 -3.44
N ALA A 79 -16.40 -4.40 -3.08
CA ALA A 79 -17.38 -3.38 -2.76
C ALA A 79 -17.01 -2.67 -1.47
N ARG A 80 -16.66 -3.41 -0.41
CA ARG A 80 -16.21 -2.79 0.85
C ARG A 80 -14.86 -2.09 0.72
N LEU A 81 -13.95 -2.63 -0.10
CA LEU A 81 -12.69 -1.95 -0.39
C LEU A 81 -12.94 -0.58 -1.05
N THR A 82 -13.82 -0.52 -2.05
CA THR A 82 -14.08 0.72 -2.81
C THR A 82 -14.95 1.73 -2.05
N THR A 83 -15.85 1.27 -1.19
CA THR A 83 -16.81 2.16 -0.49
C THR A 83 -16.31 2.58 0.90
N GLU A 84 -15.85 1.63 1.71
CA GLU A 84 -15.40 1.87 3.10
C GLU A 84 -13.89 2.04 3.22
N GLY A 85 -13.13 1.61 2.21
CA GLY A 85 -11.67 1.58 2.30
C GLY A 85 -11.15 0.48 3.22
N SER A 86 -11.95 -0.56 3.43
CA SER A 86 -11.63 -1.71 4.27
C SER A 86 -11.47 -2.95 3.41
N LEU A 87 -10.35 -3.66 3.58
CA LEU A 87 -10.07 -4.92 2.90
C LEU A 87 -10.61 -6.08 3.74
N TYR A 88 -11.61 -6.76 3.19
CA TYR A 88 -12.12 -8.02 3.73
C TYR A 88 -11.72 -9.18 2.82
N VAL A 89 -11.22 -10.25 3.41
CA VAL A 89 -10.77 -11.46 2.71
C VAL A 89 -11.34 -12.67 3.44
N PRO A 90 -11.72 -13.75 2.73
CA PRO A 90 -12.10 -15.01 3.36
C PRO A 90 -11.04 -15.48 4.36
N GLU A 91 -11.44 -16.00 5.52
CA GLU A 91 -10.49 -16.44 6.54
C GLU A 91 -9.48 -17.48 6.01
N SER A 92 -9.92 -18.35 5.10
CA SER A 92 -9.07 -19.34 4.41
C SER A 92 -7.92 -18.73 3.60
N LEU A 93 -8.07 -17.49 3.13
CA LEU A 93 -7.12 -16.77 2.30
C LEU A 93 -6.42 -15.62 3.02
N ALA A 94 -6.78 -15.34 4.28
CA ALA A 94 -6.30 -14.20 5.04
C ALA A 94 -4.77 -14.18 5.20
N ASP A 95 -4.15 -15.32 5.52
CA ASP A 95 -2.70 -15.41 5.72
C ASP A 95 -1.94 -15.27 4.41
N ARG A 96 -2.48 -15.84 3.32
CA ARG A 96 -1.91 -15.68 1.98
C ARG A 96 -1.96 -14.23 1.52
N ALA A 97 -3.11 -13.56 1.71
CA ALA A 97 -3.26 -12.15 1.42
C ALA A 97 -2.24 -11.31 2.21
N ARG A 98 -2.08 -11.56 3.53
CA ARG A 98 -1.09 -10.86 4.37
C ARG A 98 0.33 -11.04 3.85
N MET A 99 0.71 -12.26 3.50
CA MET A 99 2.05 -12.55 2.96
C MET A 99 2.33 -11.71 1.71
N ILE A 100 1.40 -11.70 0.75
CA ILE A 100 1.52 -10.94 -0.50
C ILE A 100 1.66 -9.44 -0.23
N LEU A 101 0.77 -8.88 0.59
CA LEU A 101 0.78 -7.46 0.93
C LEU A 101 2.06 -7.05 1.66
N THR A 102 2.63 -7.94 2.48
CA THR A 102 3.90 -7.70 3.17
C THR A 102 5.07 -7.66 2.21
N VAL A 103 5.13 -8.58 1.23
CA VAL A 103 6.17 -8.62 0.20
C VAL A 103 6.16 -7.34 -0.64
N GLU A 104 4.97 -6.88 -1.03
CA GLU A 104 4.79 -5.67 -1.83
C GLU A 104 4.84 -4.36 -1.02
N LYS A 105 5.05 -4.45 0.31
CA LYS A 105 5.08 -3.31 1.24
C LYS A 105 3.82 -2.44 1.13
N LEU A 106 2.67 -3.09 1.07
CA LEU A 106 1.35 -2.47 1.06
C LEU A 106 0.70 -2.60 2.45
N PRO A 107 0.00 -1.57 2.95
CA PRO A 107 -0.20 -0.24 2.35
C PRO A 107 1.06 0.65 2.38
N GLN A 108 1.25 1.49 1.36
CA GLN A 108 2.40 2.42 1.28
C GLN A 108 2.12 3.74 2.00
N SER A 109 0.85 4.16 2.06
CA SER A 109 0.44 5.20 2.99
C SER A 109 0.26 4.56 4.35
N GLY A 110 1.29 4.66 5.19
CA GLY A 110 1.13 4.43 6.62
C GLY A 110 -0.08 5.22 7.09
N SER A 111 -0.97 4.56 7.82
CA SER A 111 -2.05 5.19 8.55
C SER A 111 -1.50 6.47 9.18
N GLY A 112 -2.05 7.63 8.81
CA GLY A 112 -1.76 8.92 9.47
C GLY A 112 -2.18 8.96 10.95
N PHE A 113 -2.37 7.79 11.57
CA PHE A 113 -2.71 7.51 12.94
C PHE A 113 -1.54 6.88 13.73
N ASP A 114 -0.53 6.32 13.05
CA ASP A 114 0.66 5.75 13.72
C ASP A 114 1.58 6.83 14.31
N VAL A 115 1.43 8.08 13.85
CA VAL A 115 2.15 9.23 14.44
C VAL A 115 1.54 9.63 15.79
N PHE A 116 0.28 9.29 16.07
CA PHE A 116 -0.36 9.62 17.34
C PHE A 116 -0.36 8.46 18.35
N ASP A 117 -0.36 7.20 17.89
CA ASP A 117 -0.33 6.02 18.79
C ASP A 117 1.10 5.58 19.19
N GLN A 118 2.13 6.10 18.52
CA GLN A 118 3.52 6.03 19.00
C GLN A 118 3.86 7.12 20.02
N SER A 119 2.88 7.85 20.54
CA SER A 119 3.04 8.61 21.79
C SER A 119 2.92 7.65 22.97
N GLY A 120 3.66 6.54 22.92
CA GLY A 120 3.65 5.54 23.98
C GLY A 120 4.03 6.22 25.29
N MET A 121 3.37 5.84 26.38
CA MET A 121 3.87 6.12 27.73
C MET A 121 5.28 5.50 27.86
N GLY A 122 6.32 6.23 27.47
CA GLY A 122 7.66 5.70 27.30
C GLY A 122 8.57 6.46 26.33
N ASP A 123 8.05 7.36 25.48
CA ASP A 123 8.90 8.20 24.63
C ASP A 123 9.82 9.07 25.50
N THR A 124 11.13 8.91 25.32
CA THR A 124 12.12 9.69 26.07
C THR A 124 12.17 11.10 25.46
N PHE A 125 12.51 12.13 26.23
CA PHE A 125 12.68 13.51 25.72
C PHE A 125 13.58 13.58 24.46
N LEU A 126 14.52 12.65 24.32
CA LEU A 126 15.40 12.52 23.15
C LEU A 126 14.65 12.08 21.88
N ASP A 127 13.67 11.19 22.00
CA ASP A 127 12.85 10.71 20.87
C ASP A 127 11.94 11.82 20.35
N TYR A 128 11.38 12.63 21.25
CA TYR A 128 10.57 13.79 20.88
C TYR A 128 11.38 14.82 20.08
N ASN A 129 12.60 15.14 20.54
CA ASN A 129 13.46 16.10 19.84
C ASN A 129 13.88 15.59 18.45
N ARG A 130 14.26 14.31 18.33
CA ARG A 130 14.59 13.71 17.04
C ARG A 130 13.41 13.75 16.07
N LYS A 131 12.20 13.39 16.55
CA LYS A 131 10.98 13.48 15.73
C LYS A 131 10.72 14.91 15.27
N ALA A 132 10.88 15.91 16.15
CA ALA A 132 10.70 17.31 15.79
C ALA A 132 11.72 17.80 14.74
N GLU A 133 12.98 17.35 14.85
CA GLU A 133 14.03 17.62 13.86
C GLU A 133 13.70 17.01 12.50
N GLU A 134 13.27 15.74 12.46
CA GLU A 134 12.84 15.06 11.22
C GLU A 134 11.66 15.78 10.56
N GLN A 135 10.68 16.24 11.35
CA GLN A 135 9.56 17.01 10.78
C GLN A 135 10.01 18.36 10.19
N ALA A 136 11.00 19.02 10.81
CA ALA A 136 11.56 20.26 10.27
C ALA A 136 12.28 20.02 8.94
N GLU A 137 13.10 18.96 8.84
CA GLU A 137 13.76 18.55 7.59
C GLU A 137 12.75 18.27 6.48
N ILE A 138 11.68 17.54 6.78
CA ILE A 138 10.60 17.24 5.82
C ILE A 138 9.95 18.53 5.31
N SER A 139 9.63 19.46 6.22
CA SER A 139 8.99 20.74 5.87
C SER A 139 9.88 21.60 4.96
N ILE A 140 11.17 21.69 5.29
CA ILE A 140 12.17 22.42 4.50
C ILE A 140 12.34 21.77 3.13
N ARG A 141 12.48 20.44 3.08
CA ARG A 141 12.55 19.69 1.82
C ARG A 141 11.36 19.97 0.92
N ASN A 142 10.14 19.84 1.44
CA ASN A 142 8.92 20.08 0.66
C ASN A 142 8.85 21.51 0.12
N SER A 143 9.34 22.49 0.91
CA SER A 143 9.42 23.89 0.50
C SER A 143 10.41 24.09 -0.64
N ILE A 144 11.57 23.43 -0.61
CA ILE A 144 12.57 23.49 -1.68
C ILE A 144 12.07 22.78 -2.95
N GLU A 145 11.42 21.62 -2.80
CA GLU A 145 10.84 20.88 -3.93
C GLU A 145 9.68 21.61 -4.60
N SER A 146 9.03 22.55 -3.89
CA SER A 146 8.00 23.42 -4.47
C SER A 146 8.56 24.44 -5.49
N LEU A 147 9.88 24.65 -5.51
CA LEU A 147 10.52 25.56 -6.45
C LEU A 147 10.54 24.94 -7.86
N ASP A 148 10.07 25.70 -8.85
CA ASP A 148 10.00 25.30 -10.27
C ASP A 148 11.22 24.53 -10.82
N PRO A 149 12.49 24.95 -10.60
CA PRO A 149 13.64 24.24 -11.15
C PRO A 149 14.00 22.94 -10.42
N VAL A 150 13.48 22.69 -9.22
CA VAL A 150 13.84 21.55 -8.37
C VAL A 150 12.95 20.35 -8.71
N LYS A 151 13.57 19.18 -8.82
CA LYS A 151 12.89 17.88 -9.02
C LYS A 151 12.84 17.07 -7.73
N TYR A 152 13.93 17.10 -6.97
CA TYR A 152 14.07 16.39 -5.71
C TYR A 152 15.03 17.16 -4.80
N ALA A 153 14.80 17.12 -3.49
CA ALA A 153 15.73 17.66 -2.50
C ALA A 153 15.94 16.68 -1.35
N ALA A 154 17.17 16.64 -0.84
CA ALA A 154 17.52 16.00 0.43
C ALA A 154 18.12 17.07 1.35
N VAL A 155 17.74 17.03 2.62
CA VAL A 155 18.13 18.02 3.63
C VAL A 155 18.57 17.26 4.86
N ASP A 156 19.82 17.45 5.26
CA ASP A 156 20.39 16.89 6.48
C ASP A 156 20.76 18.05 7.42
N ILE A 157 20.18 18.08 8.61
CA ILE A 157 20.44 19.09 9.62
C ILE A 157 21.23 18.47 10.77
N THR A 158 22.36 19.08 11.10
CA THR A 158 23.10 18.79 12.33
C THR A 158 22.77 19.88 13.35
N PRO A 159 21.97 19.60 14.38
CA PRO A 159 21.59 20.58 15.38
C PRO A 159 22.77 20.98 16.26
N MET A 160 22.70 22.20 16.82
CA MET A 160 23.66 22.66 17.83
C MET A 160 23.49 21.86 19.12
N VAL A 161 24.59 21.39 19.71
CA VAL A 161 24.59 20.77 21.04
C VAL A 161 24.66 21.87 22.11
N ASP A 162 23.52 22.22 22.71
CA ASP A 162 23.47 23.18 23.82
C ASP A 162 23.46 22.42 25.16
N SER A 163 24.64 21.95 25.58
CA SER A 163 24.84 21.31 26.89
C SER A 163 25.72 22.18 27.78
N PRO A 164 25.38 22.39 29.06
CA PRO A 164 26.23 23.12 30.01
C PRO A 164 27.55 22.38 30.30
N PHE A 165 27.68 21.13 29.86
CA PHE A 165 28.90 20.31 29.96
C PHE A 165 29.71 20.26 28.66
N ALA A 166 29.24 20.88 27.58
CA ALA A 166 29.99 20.94 26.33
C ALA A 166 31.18 21.90 26.49
N VAL A 167 32.38 21.39 26.24
CA VAL A 167 33.64 22.18 26.30
C VAL A 167 33.69 23.21 25.17
N GLU A 168 33.06 22.89 24.03
CA GLU A 168 32.99 23.75 22.86
C GLU A 168 31.59 23.69 22.26
N LYS A 169 31.01 24.86 21.93
CA LYS A 169 29.69 24.94 21.30
C LYS A 169 29.85 24.78 19.79
N GLU A 170 29.48 23.63 19.25
CA GLU A 170 29.42 23.45 17.80
C GLU A 170 28.17 24.11 17.23
N PRO A 171 28.29 25.05 16.27
CA PRO A 171 27.14 25.68 15.65
C PRO A 171 26.35 24.67 14.80
N ALA A 172 25.06 24.92 14.62
CA ALA A 172 24.23 24.10 13.74
C ALA A 172 24.75 24.17 12.30
N LYS A 173 24.66 23.06 11.58
CA LYS A 173 25.09 22.91 10.18
C LYS A 173 23.96 22.28 9.37
N ALA A 174 23.87 22.63 8.10
CA ALA A 174 22.94 22.00 7.17
C ALA A 174 23.62 21.66 5.85
N SER A 175 23.30 20.48 5.33
CA SER A 175 23.70 20.04 3.99
C SER A 175 22.45 19.78 3.17
N LEU A 176 22.39 20.40 1.99
CA LEU A 176 21.27 20.28 1.08
C LEU A 176 21.77 19.73 -0.24
N THR A 177 21.16 18.64 -0.68
CA THR A 177 21.39 18.10 -2.02
C THR A 177 20.16 18.37 -2.86
N VAL A 178 20.32 19.02 -4.01
CA VAL A 178 19.23 19.33 -4.93
C VAL A 178 19.44 18.63 -6.26
N GLU A 179 18.41 17.94 -6.74
CA GLU A 179 18.33 17.44 -8.11
C GLU A 179 17.48 18.41 -8.93
N LEU A 180 18.05 18.97 -9.99
CA LEU A 180 17.37 19.93 -10.85
C LEU A 180 16.70 19.24 -12.04
N LYS A 181 15.63 19.84 -12.54
CA LYS A 181 14.98 19.41 -13.79
C LYS A 181 15.93 19.59 -14.97
N HIS A 182 15.76 18.76 -16.00
CA HIS A 182 16.65 18.73 -17.15
C HIS A 182 16.78 20.11 -17.82
N GLY A 183 18.01 20.59 -18.01
CA GLY A 183 18.29 21.90 -18.60
C GLY A 183 17.97 23.12 -17.72
N ARG A 184 17.56 22.92 -16.46
CA ARG A 184 17.35 24.00 -15.48
C ARG A 184 18.58 24.17 -14.59
N ARG A 185 18.75 25.39 -14.09
CA ARG A 185 19.79 25.76 -13.13
C ARG A 185 19.17 26.67 -12.09
N LEU A 186 19.71 26.64 -10.87
CA LEU A 186 19.40 27.65 -9.87
C LEU A 186 20.22 28.90 -10.15
N ASP A 187 19.57 30.06 -10.08
CA ASP A 187 20.28 31.34 -10.08
C ASP A 187 20.81 31.68 -8.67
N TYR A 188 21.73 32.64 -8.59
CA TYR A 188 22.31 33.04 -7.31
C TYR A 188 21.27 33.56 -6.30
N LYS A 189 20.19 34.20 -6.76
CA LYS A 189 19.14 34.71 -5.86
C LYS A 189 18.30 33.58 -5.28
N GLN A 190 18.07 32.52 -6.05
CA GLN A 190 17.39 31.32 -5.60
C GLN A 190 18.24 30.55 -4.60
N ILE A 191 19.54 30.40 -4.87
CA ILE A 191 20.47 29.74 -3.93
C ILE A 191 20.51 30.52 -2.61
N ASP A 192 20.66 31.84 -2.68
CA ASP A 192 20.72 32.70 -1.49
C ASP A 192 19.38 32.72 -0.75
N GLY A 193 18.25 32.74 -1.48
CA GLY A 193 16.92 32.62 -0.90
C GLY A 193 16.69 31.29 -0.17
N ILE A 194 17.13 30.17 -0.75
CA ILE A 194 17.10 28.86 -0.11
C ILE A 194 17.95 28.88 1.17
N ALA A 195 19.19 29.37 1.09
CA ALA A 195 20.09 29.39 2.24
C ALA A 195 19.54 30.24 3.40
N ASN A 196 18.98 31.42 3.11
CA ASN A 196 18.34 32.28 4.09
C ASN A 196 17.08 31.64 4.70
N MET A 197 16.24 31.00 3.89
CA MET A 197 15.04 30.30 4.36
C MET A 197 15.40 29.16 5.31
N VAL A 198 16.42 28.37 4.96
CA VAL A 198 16.89 27.24 5.79
C VAL A 198 17.48 27.75 7.10
N ALA A 199 18.35 28.77 7.05
CA ALA A 199 18.94 29.39 8.24
C ALA A 199 17.87 29.98 9.17
N ALA A 200 16.80 30.57 8.63
CA ALA A 200 15.69 31.09 9.44
C ALA A 200 14.81 29.98 10.04
N SER A 201 14.79 28.79 9.44
CA SER A 201 13.96 27.66 9.87
C SER A 201 14.60 26.82 10.99
N VAL A 202 15.92 26.94 11.19
CA VAL A 202 16.68 26.13 12.14
C VAL A 202 17.35 27.02 13.18
N ARG A 203 17.13 26.72 14.47
CA ARG A 203 17.70 27.50 15.55
C ARG A 203 19.23 27.38 15.58
N GLY A 204 19.93 28.52 15.57
CA GLY A 204 21.39 28.56 15.67
C GLY A 204 22.11 28.20 14.37
N LEU A 205 21.38 28.06 13.25
CA LEU A 205 21.96 27.89 11.93
C LEU A 205 22.19 29.26 11.28
N THR A 206 23.40 29.48 10.77
CA THR A 206 23.74 30.66 9.98
C THR A 206 23.87 30.27 8.51
N VAL A 207 23.66 31.24 7.61
CA VAL A 207 23.77 31.04 6.16
C VAL A 207 25.14 30.46 5.78
N ASP A 208 26.21 30.90 6.45
CA ASP A 208 27.58 30.41 6.22
C ASP A 208 27.77 28.91 6.53
N ASN A 209 26.90 28.34 7.37
CA ASN A 209 26.90 26.92 7.74
C ASN A 209 25.92 26.09 6.91
N VAL A 210 25.32 26.68 5.88
CA VAL A 210 24.44 26.00 4.91
C VAL A 210 25.25 25.65 3.66
N LYS A 211 25.35 24.37 3.35
CA LYS A 211 25.97 23.88 2.12
C LYS A 211 24.89 23.38 1.18
N ILE A 212 24.88 23.88 -0.05
CA ILE A 212 23.95 23.46 -1.10
C ILE A 212 24.79 22.81 -2.20
N ILE A 213 24.43 21.60 -2.59
CA ILE A 213 25.13 20.79 -3.59
C ILE A 213 24.11 20.36 -4.66
N ASP A 214 24.41 20.62 -5.93
CA ASP A 214 23.64 20.11 -7.06
C ASP A 214 24.08 18.69 -7.44
N SER A 215 23.20 17.94 -8.11
CA SER A 215 23.43 16.66 -8.78
C SER A 215 24.71 16.56 -9.64
N PHE A 216 25.30 17.69 -10.05
CA PHE A 216 26.59 17.76 -10.75
C PHE A 216 27.81 17.94 -9.82
N GLY A 217 27.62 17.86 -8.50
CA GLY A 217 28.67 18.03 -7.48
C GLY A 217 29.18 19.47 -7.34
N ARG A 218 28.33 20.46 -7.67
CA ARG A 218 28.65 21.89 -7.63
C ARG A 218 27.86 22.62 -6.57
#